data_AF-A0A9D9H3Q5-F1
#
_entry.id   AF-A0A9D9H3Q5-F1
#
_cell.length_a   1.000
_cell.length_b   1.000
_cell.length_c   1.000
_cell.angle_alpha   90.00
_cell.angle_beta   90.00
_cell.angle_gamma   90.00
#
_symmetry.space_group_name_H-M   'P 1'
#
loop_
_entity.id
_entity.type
_entity.pdbx_description
1 polymer ?
#
loop_
_entity_poly.entity_id
_entity_poly.type
_entity_poly.pdbx_seq_one_letter_code
_entity_poly.pdbx_strand_id
1 'polypeptide(L)'
;MSNTKDYYIGFDLGTNSVGWAVTDKNYKLLRKKGKDLWGVREFDSAKGAIERRTKRISRRRRLREVARIGMLNSFFADEIAKVDKEFLQRLKESKYNLEDKKVESKYTLFADKDYTDKDYFKEYPTIFHLRKSLLLEENKKFDIRFIYLAILNMFKHRGHFLNDIAGDGAEDSIDNLYTELVEKTSFIDDENQFKYLEDVSVLYFDKSLKKQESLDYLSELLGIRKNKDKKHYEILKSLVGMKFELKTIFSLEDSKKISFRENSEENFSDILSGEQIELLDLMNKIHDNIYLSSIMKSHKYLSLARVEDYEKHKKDLEILKKYIKENVPEKYDSIFRVMEKGSYSAYVGSVNSDKGKVRRGVKDSSGEELINNIKKILKNLEDSKEKAY
;
A
#
# COMPACT_ATOMS: atom_id res chain seq x y z
N MET A 1 42.08 -63.60 -13.25
CA MET A 1 42.21 -62.99 -11.91
C MET A 1 41.96 -61.50 -12.04
N SER A 2 40.85 -61.00 -11.49
CA SER A 2 40.52 -59.58 -11.48
C SER A 2 41.48 -58.87 -10.51
N ASN A 3 42.42 -58.09 -11.03
CA ASN A 3 43.38 -57.32 -10.25
C ASN A 3 42.68 -56.09 -9.65
N THR A 4 41.88 -56.28 -8.60
CA THR A 4 41.29 -55.18 -7.83
C THR A 4 42.38 -54.50 -7.02
N LYS A 5 42.87 -53.37 -7.52
CA LYS A 5 43.71 -52.45 -6.75
C LYS A 5 42.81 -51.53 -5.93
N ASP A 6 43.08 -51.44 -4.64
CA ASP A 6 42.42 -50.48 -3.75
C ASP A 6 42.76 -49.04 -4.17
N TYR A 7 41.79 -48.14 -4.06
CA TYR A 7 41.91 -46.72 -4.40
C TYR A 7 41.07 -45.87 -3.47
N TYR A 8 41.37 -44.57 -3.41
CA TYR A 8 40.54 -43.56 -2.76
C TYR A 8 39.82 -42.71 -3.80
N ILE A 9 38.62 -42.22 -3.47
CA ILE A 9 37.94 -41.17 -4.24
C ILE A 9 37.70 -40.00 -3.29
N GLY A 10 38.19 -38.82 -3.67
CA GLY A 10 37.82 -37.56 -3.04
C GLY A 10 36.69 -36.89 -3.81
N PHE A 11 35.75 -36.29 -3.07
CA PHE A 11 34.71 -35.44 -3.63
C PHE A 11 34.78 -34.05 -2.98
N ASP A 12 34.65 -33.01 -3.79
CA ASP A 12 34.46 -31.63 -3.37
C ASP A 12 33.07 -31.17 -3.83
N LEU A 13 32.15 -31.03 -2.88
CA LEU A 13 30.72 -30.77 -3.14
C LEU A 13 30.42 -29.28 -3.00
N GLY A 14 30.55 -28.55 -4.09
CA GLY A 14 30.14 -27.15 -4.20
C GLY A 14 28.65 -26.98 -4.47
N THR A 15 28.16 -25.74 -4.39
CA THR A 15 26.73 -25.42 -4.63
C THR A 15 26.31 -25.62 -6.09
N ASN A 16 27.27 -25.53 -7.01
CA ASN A 16 27.06 -25.55 -8.46
C ASN A 16 28.08 -26.46 -9.17
N SER A 17 28.89 -27.20 -8.41
CA SER A 17 29.89 -28.08 -8.96
C SER A 17 30.18 -29.25 -8.03
N VAL A 18 30.57 -30.38 -8.60
CA VAL A 18 31.13 -31.51 -7.86
C VAL A 18 32.48 -31.85 -8.46
N GLY A 19 33.55 -31.51 -7.73
CA GLY A 19 34.90 -31.97 -8.00
C GLY A 19 35.07 -33.42 -7.57
N TRP A 20 35.82 -34.21 -8.33
CA TRP A 20 36.18 -35.57 -7.94
C TRP A 20 37.61 -35.89 -8.40
N ALA A 21 38.31 -36.72 -7.62
CA ALA A 21 39.63 -37.24 -7.97
C ALA A 21 39.82 -38.64 -7.39
N VAL A 22 40.54 -39.50 -8.11
CA VAL A 22 40.78 -40.90 -7.72
C VAL A 22 42.28 -41.13 -7.55
N THR A 23 42.71 -41.57 -6.38
CA THR A 23 44.13 -41.81 -6.07
C THR A 23 44.38 -43.24 -5.63
N ASP A 24 45.63 -43.70 -5.74
CA ASP A 24 46.08 -44.91 -5.06
C ASP A 24 46.34 -44.66 -3.56
N LYS A 25 46.76 -45.71 -2.83
CA LYS A 25 47.09 -45.60 -1.40
C LYS A 25 48.28 -44.68 -1.08
N ASN A 26 49.07 -44.28 -2.08
CA ASN A 26 50.18 -43.34 -1.95
C ASN A 26 49.79 -41.93 -2.39
N TYR A 27 48.48 -41.66 -2.55
CA TYR A 27 47.92 -40.38 -2.99
C TYR A 27 48.36 -39.96 -4.40
N LYS A 28 48.74 -40.92 -5.26
CA LYS A 28 49.02 -40.64 -6.67
C LYS A 28 47.74 -40.77 -7.49
N LEU A 29 47.49 -39.78 -8.34
CA LEU A 29 46.33 -39.74 -9.21
C LEU A 29 46.34 -40.92 -10.19
N LEU A 30 45.23 -41.67 -10.22
CA LEU A 30 45.10 -42.81 -11.11
C LEU A 30 44.80 -42.36 -12.54
N ARG A 31 45.30 -43.12 -13.51
CA ARG A 31 45.06 -42.88 -14.95
C ARG A 31 44.39 -44.10 -15.58
N LYS A 32 43.36 -43.88 -16.39
CA LYS A 32 42.68 -44.95 -17.13
C LYS A 32 42.35 -44.48 -18.54
N LYS A 33 42.63 -45.33 -19.54
CA LYS A 33 42.40 -45.02 -20.98
C LYS A 33 42.99 -43.66 -21.39
N GLY A 34 44.20 -43.36 -20.94
CA GLY A 34 44.91 -42.14 -21.32
C GLY A 34 44.43 -40.85 -20.62
N LYS A 35 43.47 -40.93 -19.69
CA LYS A 35 42.98 -39.77 -18.92
C LYS A 35 43.22 -39.95 -17.44
N ASP A 36 43.61 -38.87 -16.78
CA ASP A 36 43.72 -38.83 -15.34
C ASP A 36 42.32 -38.86 -14.73
N LEU A 37 42.13 -39.61 -13.65
CA LEU A 37 40.84 -39.83 -13.02
C LEU A 37 40.54 -38.70 -12.04
N TRP A 38 40.36 -37.50 -12.59
CA TRP A 38 39.78 -36.36 -11.89
C TRP A 38 38.86 -35.59 -12.83
N GLY A 39 38.02 -34.75 -12.25
CA GLY A 39 37.20 -33.83 -13.02
C GLY A 39 36.28 -33.02 -12.14
N VAL A 40 35.54 -32.12 -12.78
CA VAL A 40 34.51 -31.31 -12.13
C VAL A 40 33.24 -31.43 -12.94
N ARG A 41 32.12 -31.68 -12.28
CA ARG A 41 30.78 -31.64 -12.87
C ARG A 41 30.11 -30.33 -12.46
N GLU A 42 29.92 -29.42 -13.40
CA GLU A 42 29.18 -28.16 -13.17
C GLU A 42 27.68 -28.32 -13.46
N PHE A 43 26.84 -27.59 -12.73
CA PHE A 43 25.39 -27.53 -12.88
C PHE A 43 24.83 -26.20 -12.36
N ASP A 44 23.63 -25.83 -12.80
CA ASP A 44 22.94 -24.63 -12.30
C ASP A 44 22.59 -24.77 -10.82
N SER A 45 22.75 -23.69 -10.06
CA SER A 45 22.38 -23.66 -8.65
C SER A 45 20.91 -24.05 -8.44
N ALA A 46 20.66 -24.79 -7.35
CA ALA A 46 19.31 -25.09 -6.94
C ALA A 46 18.54 -23.80 -6.62
N LYS A 47 17.40 -23.60 -7.29
CA LYS A 47 16.51 -22.47 -7.00
C LYS A 47 15.67 -22.78 -5.75
N GLY A 48 15.66 -21.86 -4.79
CA GLY A 48 14.84 -21.98 -3.60
C GLY A 48 13.33 -22.01 -3.90
N ALA A 49 12.54 -22.57 -2.98
CA ALA A 49 11.09 -22.73 -3.17
C ALA A 49 10.29 -21.41 -3.08
N ILE A 50 10.91 -20.30 -2.67
CA ILE A 50 10.27 -19.00 -2.41
C ILE A 50 9.57 -18.47 -3.67
N GLU A 51 10.23 -18.45 -4.83
CA GLU A 51 9.62 -17.95 -6.07
C GLU A 51 8.38 -18.76 -6.47
N ARG A 52 8.43 -20.09 -6.30
CA ARG A 52 7.32 -20.98 -6.58
C ARG A 52 6.15 -20.73 -5.63
N ARG A 53 6.44 -20.48 -4.34
CA ARG A 53 5.45 -20.08 -3.33
C ARG A 53 4.76 -18.77 -3.74
N THR A 54 5.53 -17.74 -4.11
CA THR A 54 4.99 -16.44 -4.56
C THR A 54 4.07 -16.58 -5.78
N LYS A 55 4.52 -17.29 -6.82
CA LYS A 55 3.70 -17.54 -8.03
C LYS A 55 2.39 -18.29 -7.69
N ARG A 56 2.45 -19.27 -6.78
CA ARG A 56 1.27 -20.04 -6.34
C ARG A 56 0.27 -19.17 -5.58
N ILE A 57 0.74 -18.32 -4.66
CA ILE A 57 -0.11 -17.39 -3.91
C ILE A 57 -0.82 -16.43 -4.86
N SER A 58 -0.11 -15.83 -5.82
CA SER A 58 -0.70 -14.91 -6.80
C SER A 58 -1.79 -15.56 -7.66
N ARG A 59 -1.59 -16.81 -8.12
CA ARG A 59 -2.63 -17.56 -8.85
C ARG A 59 -3.86 -17.80 -7.99
N ARG A 60 -3.69 -18.27 -6.74
CA ARG A 60 -4.81 -18.51 -5.82
C ARG A 60 -5.58 -17.22 -5.50
N ARG A 61 -4.86 -16.11 -5.29
CA ARG A 61 -5.47 -14.79 -5.06
C ARG A 61 -6.36 -14.38 -6.24
N ARG A 62 -5.84 -14.50 -7.47
CA ARG A 62 -6.61 -14.19 -8.69
C ARG A 62 -7.84 -15.09 -8.85
N LEU A 63 -7.72 -16.39 -8.62
CA LEU A 63 -8.86 -17.32 -8.70
C LEU A 63 -9.97 -16.95 -7.69
N ARG A 64 -9.59 -16.60 -6.46
CA ARG A 64 -10.55 -16.15 -5.44
C ARG A 64 -11.20 -14.82 -5.79
N GLU A 65 -10.46 -13.88 -6.38
CA GLU A 65 -11.03 -12.62 -6.88
C GLU A 65 -12.06 -12.88 -7.98
N VAL A 66 -11.76 -13.76 -8.94
CA VAL A 66 -12.71 -14.17 -9.99
C VAL A 66 -13.95 -14.81 -9.39
N ALA A 67 -13.81 -15.70 -8.40
CA ALA A 67 -14.95 -16.32 -7.73
C ALA A 67 -15.83 -15.28 -7.00
N ARG A 68 -15.22 -14.34 -6.25
CA ARG A 68 -15.96 -13.27 -5.57
C ARG A 68 -16.74 -12.38 -6.55
N ILE A 69 -16.11 -11.98 -7.66
CA ILE A 69 -16.79 -11.18 -8.68
C ILE A 69 -17.90 -12.01 -9.35
N GLY A 70 -17.67 -13.30 -9.60
CA GLY A 70 -18.70 -14.20 -10.12
C GLY A 70 -19.94 -14.29 -9.21
N MET A 71 -19.73 -14.40 -7.89
CA MET A 71 -20.82 -14.39 -6.91
C MET A 71 -21.57 -13.05 -6.90
N LEU A 72 -20.84 -11.93 -6.90
CA LEU A 72 -21.45 -10.60 -6.97
C LEU A 72 -22.29 -10.45 -8.24
N ASN A 73 -21.79 -10.91 -9.39
CA ASN A 73 -22.53 -10.89 -10.64
C ASN A 73 -23.81 -11.71 -10.52
N SER A 74 -23.77 -12.91 -9.93
CA SER A 74 -24.97 -13.73 -9.77
C SER A 74 -26.03 -13.08 -8.88
N PHE A 75 -25.63 -12.37 -7.82
CA PHE A 75 -26.58 -11.71 -6.92
C PHE A 75 -27.30 -10.52 -7.57
N PHE A 76 -26.63 -9.82 -8.49
CA PHE A 76 -27.19 -8.63 -9.15
C PHE A 76 -27.74 -8.91 -10.55
N ALA A 77 -27.52 -10.10 -11.11
CA ALA A 77 -27.81 -10.41 -12.51
C ALA A 77 -29.27 -10.11 -12.88
N ASP A 78 -30.22 -10.60 -12.08
CA ASP A 78 -31.64 -10.47 -12.39
C ASP A 78 -32.12 -9.02 -12.32
N GLU A 79 -31.74 -8.28 -11.26
CA GLU A 79 -32.14 -6.88 -11.11
C GLU A 79 -31.48 -5.95 -12.13
N ILE A 80 -30.20 -6.19 -12.47
CA ILE A 80 -29.54 -5.46 -13.56
C ILE A 80 -30.21 -5.78 -14.89
N ALA A 81 -30.54 -7.03 -15.17
CA ALA A 81 -31.13 -7.43 -16.45
C ALA A 81 -32.53 -6.82 -16.69
N LYS A 82 -33.26 -6.46 -15.64
CA LYS A 82 -34.53 -5.70 -15.77
C LYS A 82 -34.32 -4.31 -16.35
N VAL A 83 -33.17 -3.68 -16.07
CA VAL A 83 -32.81 -2.36 -16.58
C VAL A 83 -32.02 -2.47 -17.89
N ASP A 84 -31.05 -3.38 -17.94
CA ASP A 84 -30.07 -3.50 -19.02
C ASP A 84 -29.48 -4.93 -19.05
N LYS A 85 -30.06 -5.77 -19.92
CA LYS A 85 -29.68 -7.18 -20.08
C LYS A 85 -28.23 -7.39 -20.53
N GLU A 86 -27.63 -6.39 -21.16
CA GLU A 86 -26.31 -6.50 -21.78
C GLU A 86 -25.19 -5.91 -20.90
N PHE A 87 -25.53 -5.20 -19.82
CA PHE A 87 -24.59 -4.52 -18.95
C PHE A 87 -23.41 -5.39 -18.48
N LEU A 88 -23.70 -6.56 -17.89
CA LEU A 88 -22.66 -7.44 -17.37
C LEU A 88 -21.78 -8.04 -18.48
N GLN A 89 -22.35 -8.26 -19.67
CA GLN A 89 -21.61 -8.74 -20.83
C GLN A 89 -20.67 -7.66 -21.37
N ARG A 90 -21.15 -6.41 -21.53
CA ARG A 90 -20.30 -5.27 -21.93
C ARG A 90 -19.16 -5.06 -20.96
N LEU A 91 -19.41 -5.17 -19.66
CA LEU A 91 -18.37 -5.06 -18.62
C LEU A 91 -17.33 -6.19 -18.73
N LYS A 92 -17.75 -7.42 -18.99
CA LYS A 92 -16.85 -8.58 -19.19
C LYS A 92 -15.99 -8.42 -20.45
N GLU A 93 -16.53 -7.79 -21.48
CA GLU A 93 -15.90 -7.57 -22.78
C GLU A 93 -15.15 -6.24 -22.91
N SER A 94 -15.05 -5.46 -21.82
CA SER A 94 -14.42 -4.13 -21.82
C SER A 94 -12.96 -4.08 -22.28
N LYS A 95 -12.30 -5.24 -22.28
CA LYS A 95 -10.89 -5.42 -22.68
C LYS A 95 -10.72 -5.71 -24.18
N TYR A 96 -11.80 -6.04 -24.88
CA TYR A 96 -11.78 -6.41 -26.30
C TYR A 96 -11.96 -5.19 -27.19
N ASN A 97 -11.45 -5.28 -28.42
CA ASN A 97 -11.77 -4.32 -29.47
C ASN A 97 -13.23 -4.46 -29.87
N LEU A 98 -13.80 -3.41 -30.47
CA LEU A 98 -15.23 -3.39 -30.82
C LEU A 98 -15.64 -4.58 -31.70
N GLU A 99 -14.78 -4.95 -32.66
CA GLU A 99 -14.96 -6.08 -33.59
C GLU A 99 -14.99 -7.46 -32.93
N ASP A 100 -14.41 -7.58 -31.73
CA ASP A 100 -14.33 -8.84 -30.97
C ASP A 100 -15.46 -8.97 -29.93
N LYS A 101 -16.29 -7.93 -29.77
CA LYS A 101 -17.37 -7.93 -28.78
C LYS A 101 -18.60 -8.64 -29.32
N LYS A 102 -19.30 -9.34 -28.43
CA LYS A 102 -20.64 -9.89 -28.74
C LYS A 102 -21.71 -8.83 -28.66
N VAL A 103 -21.54 -7.88 -27.73
CA VAL A 103 -22.40 -6.71 -27.62
C VAL A 103 -21.68 -5.55 -28.32
N GLU A 104 -22.14 -5.22 -29.52
CA GLU A 104 -21.61 -4.11 -30.31
C GLU A 104 -21.97 -2.77 -29.66
N SER A 105 -21.15 -2.35 -28.70
CA SER A 105 -21.27 -1.04 -28.08
C SER A 105 -19.92 -0.38 -27.91
N LYS A 106 -19.90 0.90 -28.30
CA LYS A 106 -18.79 1.83 -28.06
C LYS A 106 -18.61 2.11 -26.57
N TYR A 107 -19.69 2.03 -25.80
CA TYR A 107 -19.69 2.27 -24.36
C TYR A 107 -19.56 0.95 -23.59
N THR A 108 -18.94 1.02 -22.42
CA THR A 108 -18.67 -0.16 -21.58
C THR A 108 -19.69 -0.28 -20.45
N LEU A 109 -20.06 0.83 -19.82
CA LEU A 109 -20.94 0.83 -18.65
C LEU A 109 -22.36 1.15 -19.10
N PHE A 110 -22.57 2.36 -19.62
CA PHE A 110 -23.88 2.91 -19.96
C PHE A 110 -23.95 3.18 -21.46
N ALA A 111 -24.90 2.53 -22.11
CA ALA A 111 -25.18 2.66 -23.53
C ALA A 111 -26.67 2.98 -23.76
N ASP A 112 -27.29 3.66 -22.79
CA ASP A 112 -28.70 4.02 -22.85
C ASP A 112 -28.89 5.18 -23.84
N LYS A 113 -30.14 5.40 -24.26
CA LYS A 113 -30.48 6.48 -25.20
C LYS A 113 -30.09 7.86 -24.69
N ASP A 114 -30.37 8.12 -23.41
CA ASP A 114 -30.21 9.44 -22.78
C ASP A 114 -29.11 9.44 -21.70
N TYR A 115 -28.39 8.33 -21.52
CA TYR A 115 -27.33 8.21 -20.51
C TYR A 115 -26.20 7.30 -20.98
N THR A 116 -25.00 7.86 -21.10
CA THR A 116 -23.82 7.18 -21.65
C THR A 116 -22.64 7.20 -20.68
N ASP A 117 -21.57 6.46 -20.99
CA ASP A 117 -20.32 6.53 -20.23
C ASP A 117 -19.81 7.97 -20.08
N LYS A 118 -20.03 8.85 -21.07
CA LYS A 118 -19.59 10.25 -21.00
C LYS A 118 -20.30 11.00 -19.89
N ASP A 119 -21.60 10.80 -19.76
CA ASP A 119 -22.44 11.42 -18.74
C ASP A 119 -22.05 10.89 -17.36
N TYR A 120 -21.88 9.57 -17.25
CA TYR A 120 -21.40 8.92 -16.03
C TYR A 120 -20.05 9.46 -15.56
N PHE A 121 -19.04 9.55 -16.44
CA PHE A 121 -17.72 10.07 -16.04
C PHE A 121 -17.70 11.59 -15.80
N LYS A 122 -18.70 12.32 -16.30
CA LYS A 122 -18.89 13.74 -15.99
C LYS A 122 -19.50 13.93 -14.59
N GLU A 123 -20.50 13.12 -14.24
CA GLU A 123 -21.14 13.15 -12.92
C GLU A 123 -20.23 12.55 -11.83
N TYR A 124 -19.53 11.45 -12.16
CA TYR A 124 -18.65 10.73 -11.26
C TYR A 124 -17.24 10.58 -11.86
N PRO A 125 -16.37 11.60 -11.75
CA PRO A 125 -15.02 11.58 -12.30
C PRO A 125 -14.15 10.43 -11.76
N THR A 126 -14.44 9.96 -10.55
CA THR A 126 -13.82 8.78 -9.95
C THR A 126 -14.88 7.90 -9.30
N ILE A 127 -14.57 6.62 -9.11
CA ILE A 127 -15.44 5.70 -8.37
C ILE A 127 -15.74 6.15 -6.94
N PHE A 128 -14.87 6.98 -6.35
CA PHE A 128 -15.07 7.54 -5.02
C PHE A 128 -16.13 8.64 -5.00
N HIS A 129 -16.32 9.36 -6.11
CA HIS A 129 -17.45 10.30 -6.24
C HIS A 129 -18.78 9.53 -6.23
N LEU A 130 -18.86 8.42 -6.95
CA LEU A 130 -20.04 7.57 -6.93
C LEU A 130 -20.30 7.01 -5.53
N ARG A 131 -19.27 6.46 -4.87
CA ARG A 131 -19.39 5.95 -3.49
C ARG A 131 -19.78 7.05 -2.49
N LYS A 132 -19.28 8.28 -2.66
CA LYS A 132 -19.65 9.45 -1.86
C LYS A 132 -21.13 9.78 -2.04
N SER A 133 -21.60 9.84 -3.28
CA SER A 133 -23.01 10.12 -3.59
C SER A 133 -23.94 9.07 -2.98
N LEU A 134 -23.62 7.78 -3.13
CA LEU A 134 -24.36 6.67 -2.51
C LEU A 134 -24.40 6.72 -0.98
N LEU A 135 -23.40 7.33 -0.33
CA LEU A 135 -23.34 7.45 1.13
C LEU A 135 -24.11 8.66 1.68
N LEU A 136 -24.18 9.76 0.92
CA LEU A 136 -24.69 11.05 1.42
C LEU A 136 -26.08 11.39 0.89
N GLU A 137 -26.50 10.85 -0.25
CA GLU A 137 -27.79 11.16 -0.87
C GLU A 137 -28.86 10.14 -0.46
N GLU A 138 -29.19 10.10 0.82
CA GLU A 138 -30.05 9.08 1.44
C GLU A 138 -31.45 8.95 0.79
N ASN A 139 -31.99 10.06 0.26
CA ASN A 139 -33.32 10.09 -0.34
C ASN A 139 -33.34 9.84 -1.86
N LYS A 140 -32.17 9.65 -2.48
CA LYS A 140 -32.08 9.44 -3.93
C LYS A 140 -32.20 7.96 -4.26
N LYS A 141 -33.11 7.62 -5.17
CA LYS A 141 -33.17 6.28 -5.76
C LYS A 141 -32.09 6.16 -6.84
N PHE A 142 -31.09 5.35 -6.58
CA PHE A 142 -29.99 5.11 -7.53
C PHE A 142 -30.33 4.01 -8.54
N ASP A 143 -29.79 4.13 -9.75
CA ASP A 143 -29.74 3.04 -10.73
C ASP A 143 -28.96 1.85 -10.13
N ILE A 144 -29.50 0.64 -10.27
CA ILE A 144 -28.90 -0.58 -9.73
C ILE A 144 -27.48 -0.82 -10.25
N ARG A 145 -27.17 -0.38 -11.47
CA ARG A 145 -25.84 -0.48 -12.09
C ARG A 145 -24.82 0.38 -11.34
N PHE A 146 -25.21 1.54 -10.77
CA PHE A 146 -24.33 2.36 -9.95
C PHE A 146 -23.98 1.66 -8.63
N ILE A 147 -24.99 1.10 -7.96
CA ILE A 147 -24.80 0.33 -6.71
C ILE A 147 -23.85 -0.83 -6.98
N TYR A 148 -24.09 -1.58 -8.05
CA TYR A 148 -23.24 -2.69 -8.46
C TYR A 148 -21.79 -2.25 -8.73
N LEU A 149 -21.55 -1.13 -9.43
CA LEU A 149 -20.19 -0.63 -9.71
C LEU A 149 -19.45 -0.24 -8.44
N ALA A 150 -20.13 0.39 -7.48
CA ALA A 150 -19.55 0.74 -6.19
C ALA A 150 -19.16 -0.51 -5.39
N ILE A 151 -20.03 -1.51 -5.31
CA ILE A 151 -19.76 -2.78 -4.60
C ILE A 151 -18.66 -3.57 -5.32
N LEU A 152 -18.69 -3.64 -6.65
CA LEU A 152 -17.66 -4.28 -7.45
C LEU A 152 -16.28 -3.68 -7.17
N ASN A 153 -16.19 -2.35 -7.07
CA ASN A 153 -14.95 -1.67 -6.70
C ASN A 153 -14.45 -2.09 -5.32
N MET A 154 -15.32 -2.14 -4.32
CA MET A 154 -14.97 -2.56 -2.95
C MET A 154 -14.54 -4.02 -2.91
N PHE A 155 -15.20 -4.94 -3.62
CA PHE A 155 -14.86 -6.37 -3.63
C PHE A 155 -13.57 -6.68 -4.39
N LYS A 156 -13.28 -5.89 -5.43
CA LYS A 156 -12.03 -5.98 -6.19
C LYS A 156 -10.85 -5.38 -5.43
N HIS A 157 -11.06 -4.26 -4.74
CA HIS A 157 -10.05 -3.51 -3.99
C HIS A 157 -10.33 -3.51 -2.48
N ARG A 158 -10.61 -4.70 -1.92
CA ARG A 158 -11.12 -4.93 -0.56
C ARG A 158 -10.18 -4.60 0.61
N GLY A 159 -9.03 -3.99 0.36
CA GLY A 159 -8.01 -3.79 1.38
C GLY A 159 -7.39 -5.08 1.93
N HIS A 160 -6.77 -4.96 3.11
CA HIS A 160 -6.16 -6.05 3.86
C HIS A 160 -6.99 -6.40 5.11
N PHE A 161 -6.72 -7.57 5.69
CA PHE A 161 -7.42 -8.12 6.87
C PHE A 161 -6.41 -8.31 8.01
N LEU A 162 -5.44 -7.40 8.11
CA LEU A 162 -4.33 -7.47 9.06
C LEU A 162 -4.69 -6.96 10.46
N ASN A 163 -5.75 -6.15 10.56
CA ASN A 163 -6.17 -5.57 11.81
C ASN A 163 -7.58 -6.10 12.08
N ASP A 164 -7.79 -6.65 13.28
CA ASP A 164 -9.14 -6.86 13.86
C ASP A 164 -9.70 -5.52 14.33
N ILE A 165 -9.72 -4.53 13.43
CA ILE A 165 -10.55 -3.34 13.64
C ILE A 165 -11.97 -3.85 13.47
N ALA A 166 -12.64 -4.10 14.59
CA ALA A 166 -14.04 -4.43 14.63
C ALA A 166 -14.78 -3.38 13.81
N GLY A 167 -15.30 -3.79 12.65
CA GLY A 167 -15.97 -2.92 11.69
C GLY A 167 -17.38 -2.53 12.10
N ASP A 168 -17.60 -2.27 13.39
CA ASP A 168 -18.84 -1.70 13.89
C ASP A 168 -18.52 -0.32 14.46
N GLY A 169 -19.40 0.65 14.19
CA GLY A 169 -19.32 2.04 14.66
C GLY A 169 -19.46 2.22 16.17
N ALA A 170 -18.86 1.32 16.95
CA ALA A 170 -18.56 1.42 18.36
C ALA A 170 -17.02 1.42 18.53
N GLU A 171 -16.33 2.26 17.76
CA GLU A 171 -15.00 2.69 18.17
C GLU A 171 -15.19 3.49 19.46
N ASP A 172 -14.58 3.03 20.56
CA ASP A 172 -14.30 3.94 21.66
C ASP A 172 -13.58 5.14 21.05
N SER A 173 -14.15 6.33 21.24
CA SER A 173 -13.54 7.56 20.72
C SER A 173 -12.07 7.59 21.13
N ILE A 174 -11.21 8.16 20.29
CA ILE A 174 -9.80 8.34 20.67
C ILE A 174 -9.67 9.06 22.02
N ASP A 175 -10.65 9.91 22.36
CA ASP A 175 -10.77 10.57 23.66
C ASP A 175 -10.89 9.57 24.82
N ASN A 176 -11.75 8.55 24.68
CA ASN A 176 -11.93 7.51 25.69
C ASN A 176 -10.66 6.66 25.81
N LEU A 177 -10.09 6.24 24.68
CA LEU A 177 -8.86 5.45 24.66
C LEU A 177 -7.70 6.21 25.28
N TYR A 178 -7.58 7.51 25.01
CA TYR A 178 -6.54 8.34 25.59
C TYR A 178 -6.75 8.57 27.09
N THR A 179 -8.00 8.76 27.53
CA THR A 179 -8.35 8.84 28.95
C THR A 179 -7.94 7.56 29.68
N GLU A 180 -8.30 6.40 29.12
CA GLU A 180 -7.91 5.09 29.65
C GLU A 180 -6.38 4.91 29.63
N LEU A 181 -5.68 5.49 28.65
CA LEU A 181 -4.23 5.44 28.58
C LEU A 181 -3.63 6.22 29.76
N VAL A 182 -4.12 7.44 30.01
CA VAL A 182 -3.67 8.26 31.15
C VAL A 182 -3.88 7.51 32.47
N GLU A 183 -5.02 6.83 32.64
CA GLU A 183 -5.31 6.04 33.84
C GLU A 183 -4.40 4.81 33.96
N LYS A 184 -4.27 4.01 32.90
CA LYS A 184 -3.47 2.78 32.94
C LYS A 184 -1.97 3.06 32.96
N THR A 185 -1.46 4.19 32.48
CA THR A 185 -0.03 4.45 32.57
C THR A 185 0.46 4.74 33.99
N SER A 186 -0.44 4.95 34.97
CA SER A 186 -0.05 5.18 36.36
C SER A 186 0.55 3.96 37.06
N PHE A 187 0.24 2.73 36.64
CA PHE A 187 0.86 1.54 37.26
C PHE A 187 2.30 1.29 36.78
N ILE A 188 2.67 1.90 35.66
CA ILE A 188 3.99 1.70 35.04
C ILE A 188 5.06 2.55 35.73
N ASP A 189 4.69 3.73 36.21
CA ASP A 189 5.61 4.70 36.82
C ASP A 189 4.85 5.59 37.81
N ASP A 190 5.44 5.81 38.98
CA ASP A 190 4.85 6.62 40.05
C ASP A 190 4.64 8.08 39.60
N GLU A 191 5.53 8.60 38.72
CA GLU A 191 5.37 9.90 38.07
C GLU A 191 4.82 9.75 36.63
N ASN A 192 3.50 9.56 36.50
CA ASN A 192 2.86 9.48 35.20
C ASN A 192 2.97 10.81 34.43
N GLN A 193 3.62 10.79 33.25
CA GLN A 193 3.79 11.97 32.40
C GLN A 193 2.65 12.19 31.40
N PHE A 194 1.81 11.18 31.14
CA PHE A 194 0.61 11.38 30.32
C PHE A 194 -0.40 12.21 31.12
N LYS A 195 -0.85 13.31 30.51
CA LYS A 195 -1.83 14.24 31.09
C LYS A 195 -3.06 14.26 30.21
N TYR A 196 -4.22 14.55 30.80
CA TYR A 196 -5.42 14.82 30.03
C TYR A 196 -5.18 15.97 29.04
N LEU A 197 -5.58 15.74 27.80
CA LEU A 197 -5.51 16.72 26.73
C LEU A 197 -6.87 17.39 26.59
N GLU A 198 -6.88 18.70 26.35
CA GLU A 198 -8.11 19.43 25.99
C GLU A 198 -8.62 19.03 24.59
N ASP A 199 -7.69 18.73 23.69
CA ASP A 199 -7.97 18.26 22.34
C ASP A 199 -7.10 17.04 22.02
N VAL A 200 -7.72 15.86 21.96
CA VAL A 200 -7.02 14.60 21.66
C VAL A 200 -6.74 14.46 20.15
N SER A 201 -7.36 15.29 19.30
CA SER A 201 -7.12 15.27 17.85
C SER A 201 -5.69 15.67 17.48
N VAL A 202 -4.92 16.28 18.40
CA VAL A 202 -3.47 16.52 18.26
C VAL A 202 -2.65 15.24 18.07
N LEU A 203 -3.21 14.08 18.40
CA LEU A 203 -2.62 12.77 18.11
C LEU A 203 -2.73 12.37 16.63
N TYR A 204 -3.56 13.05 15.84
CA TYR A 204 -3.73 12.78 14.43
C TYR A 204 -2.69 13.50 13.58
N PHE A 205 -1.79 12.74 12.97
CA PHE A 205 -0.73 13.27 12.11
C PHE A 205 -1.06 13.20 10.63
N ASP A 206 -0.67 14.23 9.89
CA ASP A 206 -0.60 14.13 8.43
C ASP A 206 0.45 13.08 8.05
N LYS A 207 0.08 12.22 7.12
CA LYS A 207 0.94 11.17 6.56
C LYS A 207 2.19 11.73 5.85
N SER A 208 2.22 13.03 5.52
CA SER A 208 3.39 13.71 5.01
C SER A 208 4.50 13.89 6.05
N LEU A 209 4.15 13.93 7.34
CA LEU A 209 5.13 14.05 8.42
C LEU A 209 5.88 12.73 8.60
N LYS A 210 7.18 12.83 8.90
CA LYS A 210 7.96 11.65 9.28
C LYS A 210 7.55 11.23 10.69
N LYS A 211 7.56 9.91 10.94
CA LYS A 211 7.25 9.36 12.28
C LYS A 211 8.06 10.00 13.42
N GLN A 212 9.33 10.35 13.14
CA GLN A 212 10.18 11.04 14.10
C GLN A 212 9.69 12.47 14.39
N GLU A 213 9.24 13.21 13.37
CA GLU A 213 8.69 14.56 13.54
C GLU A 213 7.40 14.52 14.38
N SER A 214 6.53 13.52 14.16
CA SER A 214 5.35 13.27 15.00
C SER A 214 5.71 12.95 16.46
N LEU A 215 6.74 12.12 16.66
CA LEU A 215 7.23 11.76 18.00
C LEU A 215 7.79 12.99 18.72
N ASP A 216 8.59 13.80 18.04
CA ASP A 216 9.20 15.00 18.59
C ASP A 216 8.12 16.02 19.00
N TYR A 217 7.08 16.22 18.17
CA TYR A 217 5.93 17.06 18.50
C TYR A 217 5.19 16.59 19.75
N LEU A 218 4.84 15.30 19.86
CA LEU A 218 4.15 14.78 21.06
C LEU A 218 5.03 14.82 22.31
N SER A 219 6.32 14.54 22.14
CA SER A 219 7.31 14.61 23.21
C SER A 219 7.39 16.03 23.79
N GLU A 220 7.35 17.06 22.93
CA GLU A 220 7.33 18.45 23.34
C GLU A 220 5.99 18.85 23.97
N LEU A 221 4.87 18.52 23.33
CA LEU A 221 3.52 18.85 23.80
C LEU A 221 3.23 18.29 25.21
N LEU A 222 3.62 17.04 25.46
CA LEU A 222 3.40 16.36 26.73
C LEU A 222 4.54 16.58 27.74
N GLY A 223 5.66 17.17 27.31
CA GLY A 223 6.86 17.36 28.14
C GLY A 223 7.63 16.07 28.46
N ILE A 224 7.38 14.99 27.71
CA ILE A 224 8.00 13.66 27.89
C ILE A 224 9.40 13.68 27.28
N ARG A 225 10.45 13.59 28.10
CA ARG A 225 11.85 13.64 27.64
C ARG A 225 12.46 12.25 27.53
N LYS A 226 13.00 11.91 26.36
CA LYS A 226 13.65 10.61 26.07
C LYS A 226 14.59 10.07 27.16
N ASN A 227 15.39 10.94 27.78
CA ASN A 227 16.40 10.51 28.76
C ASN A 227 15.84 10.39 30.19
N LYS A 228 14.79 11.16 30.52
CA LYS A 228 14.19 11.21 31.86
C LYS A 228 13.01 10.25 31.95
N ASP A 229 12.10 10.34 30.99
CA ASP A 229 10.79 9.70 30.98
C ASP A 229 10.79 8.53 29.99
N LYS A 230 11.75 7.61 30.17
CA LYS A 230 12.06 6.54 29.20
C LYS A 230 10.86 5.66 28.88
N LYS A 231 10.06 5.31 29.89
CA LYS A 231 8.88 4.45 29.73
C LYS A 231 7.82 5.14 28.87
N HIS A 232 7.44 6.37 29.24
CA HIS A 232 6.48 7.19 28.49
C HIS A 232 6.96 7.49 27.06
N TYR A 233 8.27 7.71 26.85
CA TYR A 233 8.83 7.93 25.52
C TYR A 233 8.72 6.69 24.62
N GLU A 234 8.91 5.48 25.17
CA GLU A 234 8.67 4.23 24.42
C GLU A 234 7.18 4.01 24.12
N ILE A 235 6.29 4.42 25.02
CA ILE A 235 4.84 4.42 24.75
C ILE A 235 4.52 5.37 23.58
N LEU A 236 5.05 6.61 23.56
CA LEU A 236 4.85 7.53 22.44
C LEU A 236 5.32 6.95 21.11
N LYS A 237 6.48 6.26 21.08
CA LYS A 237 6.95 5.57 19.88
C LYS A 237 5.94 4.56 19.35
N SER A 238 5.27 3.82 20.24
CA SER A 238 4.25 2.85 19.86
C SER A 238 3.07 3.54 19.16
N LEU A 239 2.60 4.68 19.68
CA LEU A 239 1.45 5.43 19.15
C LEU A 239 1.73 5.97 17.74
N VAL A 240 2.94 6.47 17.49
CA VAL A 240 3.35 6.95 16.15
C VAL A 240 3.80 5.82 15.20
N GLY A 241 3.70 4.56 15.64
CA GLY A 241 4.00 3.37 14.83
C GLY A 241 5.50 3.16 14.57
N MET A 242 6.36 3.58 15.49
CA MET A 242 7.80 3.25 15.51
C MET A 242 8.05 1.94 16.27
N LYS A 243 9.29 1.42 16.18
CA LYS A 243 9.70 0.29 17.02
C LYS A 243 9.91 0.77 18.45
N PHE A 244 9.35 0.06 19.41
CA PHE A 244 9.43 0.36 20.84
C PHE A 244 9.89 -0.86 21.65
N GLU A 245 10.42 -0.62 22.85
CA GLU A 245 11.02 -1.65 23.71
C GLU A 245 10.08 -2.06 24.87
N LEU A 246 9.57 -3.29 24.84
CA LEU A 246 8.73 -3.84 25.93
C LEU A 246 9.50 -3.90 27.26
N LYS A 247 10.80 -4.21 27.18
CA LYS A 247 11.71 -4.20 28.34
C LYS A 247 11.69 -2.88 29.09
N THR A 248 11.69 -1.76 28.36
CA THR A 248 11.72 -0.44 28.98
C THR A 248 10.37 -0.10 29.60
N ILE A 249 9.27 -0.37 28.90
CA ILE A 249 7.91 -0.05 29.37
C ILE A 249 7.58 -0.87 30.62
N PHE A 250 7.83 -2.18 30.58
CA PHE A 250 7.38 -3.13 31.61
C PHE A 250 8.48 -3.62 32.55
N SER A 251 9.69 -3.05 32.46
CA SER A 251 10.86 -3.44 33.28
C SER A 251 11.23 -4.92 33.19
N LEU A 252 11.10 -5.54 32.01
CA LEU A 252 11.39 -6.98 31.79
C LEU A 252 12.90 -7.29 31.76
N GLU A 253 13.27 -8.53 32.04
CA GLU A 253 14.66 -8.99 31.96
C GLU A 253 15.16 -9.05 30.51
N ASP A 254 14.37 -9.63 29.60
CA ASP A 254 14.71 -9.83 28.20
C ASP A 254 14.36 -8.64 27.31
N SER A 255 15.28 -8.27 26.41
CA SER A 255 15.05 -7.20 25.47
C SER A 255 14.23 -7.68 24.27
N LYS A 256 13.01 -7.16 24.12
CA LYS A 256 12.19 -7.34 22.93
C LYS A 256 11.77 -6.00 22.35
N LYS A 257 12.20 -5.71 21.12
CA LYS A 257 11.75 -4.55 20.34
C LYS A 257 10.67 -4.98 19.37
N ILE A 258 9.53 -4.31 19.39
CA ILE A 258 8.40 -4.66 18.53
C ILE A 258 7.84 -3.41 17.84
N SER A 259 7.02 -3.63 16.82
CA SER A 259 6.08 -2.64 16.33
C SER A 259 4.75 -3.33 16.04
N PHE A 260 3.63 -2.66 16.28
CA PHE A 260 2.30 -3.26 16.14
C PHE A 260 2.04 -3.86 14.75
N ARG A 261 2.66 -3.33 13.70
CA ARG A 261 2.50 -3.85 12.33
C ARG A 261 3.39 -5.03 11.98
N GLU A 262 4.62 -5.08 12.51
CA GLU A 262 5.54 -6.18 12.23
C GLU A 262 5.24 -7.39 13.12
N ASN A 263 4.65 -7.16 14.30
CA ASN A 263 4.43 -8.15 15.34
C ASN A 263 2.91 -8.37 15.62
N SER A 264 2.04 -8.11 14.64
CA SER A 264 0.57 -8.14 14.83
C SER A 264 0.00 -9.51 15.21
N GLU A 265 0.68 -10.60 14.84
CA GLU A 265 0.26 -11.98 15.12
C GLU A 265 0.99 -12.59 16.34
N GLU A 266 1.85 -11.81 17.01
CA GLU A 266 2.68 -12.31 18.10
C GLU A 266 1.93 -12.25 19.43
N ASN A 267 1.92 -13.38 20.17
CA ASN A 267 1.32 -13.44 21.49
C ASN A 267 2.38 -13.11 22.56
N PHE A 268 2.02 -12.22 23.50
CA PHE A 268 2.88 -11.77 24.58
C PHE A 268 2.47 -12.32 25.96
N SER A 269 1.49 -13.23 26.03
CA SER A 269 1.00 -13.84 27.28
C SER A 269 2.08 -14.56 28.10
N ASP A 270 3.14 -15.01 27.44
CA ASP A 270 4.22 -15.76 28.11
C ASP A 270 5.24 -14.83 28.80
N ILE A 271 5.21 -13.53 28.50
CA ILE A 271 6.20 -12.55 29.01
C ILE A 271 5.56 -11.32 29.69
N LEU A 272 4.25 -11.11 29.55
CA LEU A 272 3.50 -9.99 30.13
C LEU A 272 2.40 -10.49 31.06
N SER A 273 2.14 -9.74 32.14
CA SER A 273 0.96 -9.96 32.99
C SER A 273 -0.34 -9.48 32.30
N GLY A 274 -1.50 -9.87 32.83
CA GLY A 274 -2.80 -9.43 32.27
C GLY A 274 -2.93 -7.91 32.14
N GLU A 275 -2.57 -7.16 33.19
CA GLU A 275 -2.62 -5.69 33.19
C GLU A 275 -1.67 -5.06 32.16
N GLN A 276 -0.50 -5.66 31.95
CA GLN A 276 0.46 -5.22 30.93
C GLN A 276 -0.03 -5.50 29.51
N ILE A 277 -0.72 -6.62 29.30
CA ILE A 277 -1.35 -6.96 28.02
C ILE A 277 -2.48 -5.97 27.71
N GLU A 278 -3.33 -5.67 28.69
CA GLU A 278 -4.40 -4.68 28.52
C GLU A 278 -3.88 -3.31 28.08
N LEU A 279 -2.79 -2.85 28.70
CA LEU A 279 -2.14 -1.60 28.27
C LEU A 279 -1.55 -1.72 26.85
N LEU A 280 -0.89 -2.83 26.54
CA LEU A 280 -0.31 -3.04 25.20
C LEU A 280 -1.40 -3.03 24.11
N ASP A 281 -2.54 -3.65 24.39
CA ASP A 281 -3.71 -3.64 23.51
C ASP A 281 -4.31 -2.25 23.37
N LEU A 282 -4.39 -1.49 24.47
CA LEU A 282 -4.85 -0.09 24.45
C LEU A 282 -3.93 0.79 23.60
N MET A 283 -2.61 0.67 23.76
CA MET A 283 -1.61 1.35 22.93
C MET A 283 -1.79 1.01 21.44
N ASN A 284 -2.10 -0.27 21.13
CA ASN A 284 -2.36 -0.71 19.76
C ASN A 284 -3.65 -0.09 19.18
N LYS A 285 -4.75 -0.06 19.96
CA LYS A 285 -6.01 0.58 19.57
C LYS A 285 -5.84 2.06 19.26
N ILE A 286 -5.04 2.78 20.06
CA ILE A 286 -4.73 4.20 19.83
C ILE A 286 -3.88 4.35 18.57
N HIS A 287 -2.82 3.55 18.40
CA HIS A 287 -2.01 3.54 17.17
C HIS A 287 -2.87 3.31 15.91
N ASP A 288 -3.80 2.36 15.97
CA ASP A 288 -4.68 2.04 14.84
C ASP A 288 -5.65 3.19 14.53
N ASN A 289 -6.20 3.85 15.56
CA ASN A 289 -7.00 5.08 15.41
C ASN A 289 -6.22 6.22 14.75
N ILE A 290 -5.00 6.48 15.24
CA ILE A 290 -4.11 7.51 14.66
C ILE A 290 -3.83 7.19 13.20
N TYR A 291 -3.55 5.93 12.89
CA TYR A 291 -3.28 5.50 11.53
C TYR A 291 -4.50 5.63 10.61
N LEU A 292 -5.68 5.19 11.05
CA LEU A 292 -6.93 5.31 10.31
C LEU A 292 -7.25 6.77 10.02
N SER A 293 -7.14 7.64 11.02
CA SER A 293 -7.33 9.09 10.87
C SER A 293 -6.38 9.68 9.83
N SER A 294 -5.09 9.29 9.83
CA SER A 294 -4.12 9.74 8.82
C SER A 294 -4.48 9.33 7.38
N ILE A 295 -5.19 8.21 7.21
CA ILE A 295 -5.69 7.75 5.90
C ILE A 295 -6.98 8.48 5.52
N MET A 296 -7.84 8.69 6.50
CA MET A 296 -9.18 9.27 6.31
C MET A 296 -9.18 10.79 6.35
N LYS A 297 -8.06 11.44 6.71
CA LYS A 297 -7.91 12.90 6.77
C LYS A 297 -9.07 13.56 7.52
N SER A 298 -9.40 13.01 8.69
CA SER A 298 -10.52 13.46 9.53
C SER A 298 -11.92 13.33 8.89
N HIS A 299 -12.06 12.64 7.77
CA HIS A 299 -13.36 12.34 7.18
C HIS A 299 -13.97 11.07 7.75
N LYS A 300 -15.29 11.06 7.96
CA LYS A 300 -16.04 9.86 8.39
C LYS A 300 -15.93 8.67 7.43
N TYR A 301 -15.74 8.92 6.13
CA TYR A 301 -15.66 7.87 5.11
C TYR A 301 -14.47 8.08 4.18
N LEU A 302 -13.75 7.00 3.86
CA LEU A 302 -12.61 7.03 2.93
C LEU A 302 -12.94 7.66 1.57
N SER A 303 -14.16 7.46 1.07
CA SER A 303 -14.60 8.03 -0.21
C SER A 303 -14.54 9.56 -0.19
N LEU A 304 -14.79 10.21 0.95
CA LEU A 304 -14.74 11.66 1.07
C LEU A 304 -13.30 12.17 0.97
N ALA A 305 -12.37 11.57 1.72
CA ALA A 305 -10.95 11.89 1.65
C ALA A 305 -10.37 11.74 0.23
N ARG A 306 -10.81 10.69 -0.50
CA ARG A 306 -10.38 10.47 -1.89
C ARG A 306 -10.96 11.47 -2.88
N VAL A 307 -12.16 12.00 -2.61
CA VAL A 307 -12.74 13.07 -3.41
C VAL A 307 -12.01 14.38 -3.13
N GLU A 308 -11.69 14.67 -1.86
CA GLU A 308 -10.88 15.83 -1.49
C GLU A 308 -9.49 15.80 -2.17
N ASP A 309 -8.80 14.66 -2.14
CA ASP A 309 -7.53 14.46 -2.87
C ASP A 309 -7.65 14.80 -4.36
N TYR A 310 -8.76 14.39 -4.99
CA TYR A 310 -9.01 14.64 -6.41
C TYR A 310 -9.24 16.12 -6.69
N GLU A 311 -10.08 16.79 -5.89
CA GLU A 311 -10.36 18.22 -6.06
C GLU A 311 -9.12 19.08 -5.77
N LYS A 312 -8.34 18.71 -4.75
CA LYS A 312 -7.05 19.35 -4.48
C LYS A 312 -6.10 19.22 -5.67
N HIS A 313 -5.91 18.01 -6.19
CA HIS A 313 -5.05 17.80 -7.35
C HIS A 313 -5.55 18.59 -8.58
N LYS A 314 -6.86 18.64 -8.82
CA LYS A 314 -7.43 19.43 -9.91
C LYS A 314 -7.09 20.92 -9.77
N LYS A 315 -7.32 21.51 -8.58
CA LYS A 315 -7.01 22.90 -8.28
C LYS A 315 -5.52 23.20 -8.44
N ASP A 316 -4.66 22.37 -7.84
CA ASP A 316 -3.22 22.55 -7.89
C ASP A 316 -2.68 22.44 -9.32
N LEU A 317 -3.24 21.53 -10.13
CA LEU A 317 -2.88 21.41 -11.55
C LEU A 317 -3.31 22.62 -12.37
N GLU A 318 -4.47 23.21 -12.10
CA GLU A 318 -4.94 24.43 -12.77
C GLU A 318 -3.99 25.60 -12.47
N ILE A 319 -3.60 25.76 -11.21
CA ILE A 319 -2.62 26.77 -10.77
C ILE A 319 -1.28 26.54 -11.46
N LEU A 320 -0.74 25.33 -11.40
CA LEU A 320 0.55 25.00 -12.00
C LEU A 320 0.57 25.23 -13.52
N LYS A 321 -0.51 24.84 -14.22
CA LYS A 321 -0.64 25.08 -15.67
C LYS A 321 -0.66 26.56 -15.99
N LYS A 322 -1.44 27.34 -15.25
CA LYS A 322 -1.52 28.79 -15.43
C LYS A 322 -0.15 29.43 -15.20
N TYR A 323 0.47 29.11 -14.07
CA TYR A 323 1.75 29.67 -13.67
C TYR A 323 2.86 29.38 -14.69
N ILE A 324 2.99 28.13 -15.15
CA ILE A 324 3.98 27.76 -16.18
C ILE A 324 3.67 28.45 -17.51
N LYS A 325 2.39 28.57 -17.89
CA LYS A 325 2.00 29.23 -19.13
C LYS A 325 2.34 30.73 -19.14
N GLU A 326 2.26 31.39 -17.99
CA GLU A 326 2.54 32.82 -17.83
C GLU A 326 4.04 33.10 -17.70
N ASN A 327 4.79 32.25 -16.99
CA ASN A 327 6.18 32.54 -16.64
C ASN A 327 7.21 31.78 -17.50
N VAL A 328 6.88 30.58 -18.00
CA VAL A 328 7.80 29.68 -18.72
C VAL A 328 7.07 28.94 -19.86
N PRO A 329 6.43 29.66 -20.80
CA PRO A 329 5.56 29.07 -21.82
C PRO A 329 6.27 28.03 -22.70
N GLU A 330 7.57 28.16 -22.92
CA GLU A 330 8.38 27.23 -23.71
C GLU A 330 8.49 25.84 -23.06
N LYS A 331 8.23 25.71 -21.76
CA LYS A 331 8.20 24.42 -21.04
C LYS A 331 6.81 23.80 -20.96
N TYR A 332 5.75 24.56 -21.25
CA TYR A 332 4.37 24.10 -21.09
C TYR A 332 4.11 22.79 -21.85
N ASP A 333 4.50 22.74 -23.12
CA ASP A 333 4.25 21.56 -23.97
C ASP A 333 5.03 20.34 -23.49
N SER A 334 6.31 20.50 -23.10
CA SER A 334 7.15 19.41 -22.57
C SER A 334 6.57 18.75 -21.32
N ILE A 335 5.84 19.52 -20.49
CA ILE A 335 5.28 19.02 -19.23
C ILE A 335 3.88 18.44 -19.45
N PHE A 336 3.04 19.09 -20.25
CA PHE A 336 1.60 18.79 -20.29
C PHE A 336 1.07 18.25 -21.62
N ARG A 337 1.83 18.36 -22.73
CA ARG A 337 1.35 17.99 -24.07
C ARG A 337 2.14 16.87 -24.75
N VAL A 338 3.25 16.41 -24.17
CA VAL A 338 4.03 15.27 -24.66
C VAL A 338 4.29 14.25 -23.55
N MET A 339 4.62 13.01 -23.91
CA MET A 339 4.95 11.91 -22.99
C MET A 339 6.46 11.80 -22.81
N GLU A 340 7.06 12.74 -22.07
CA GLU A 340 8.48 12.71 -21.73
C GLU A 340 8.71 12.29 -20.29
N LYS A 341 9.89 11.74 -19.98
CA LYS A 341 10.26 11.37 -18.62
C LYS A 341 10.22 12.60 -17.70
N GLY A 342 9.50 12.50 -16.57
CA GLY A 342 9.29 13.62 -15.65
C GLY A 342 8.28 14.67 -16.13
N SER A 343 7.51 14.39 -17.18
CA SER A 343 6.34 15.19 -17.58
C SER A 343 5.09 14.78 -16.79
N TYR A 344 4.11 15.69 -16.70
CA TYR A 344 2.82 15.39 -16.10
C TYR A 344 2.08 14.31 -16.90
N SER A 345 2.17 14.36 -18.23
CA SER A 345 1.59 13.33 -19.11
C SER A 345 2.15 11.94 -18.80
N ALA A 346 3.47 11.83 -18.58
CA ALA A 346 4.11 10.56 -18.24
C ALA A 346 3.72 10.07 -16.84
N TYR A 347 3.59 10.98 -15.87
CA TYR A 347 3.08 10.67 -14.54
C TYR A 347 1.65 10.11 -14.58
N VAL A 348 0.75 10.73 -15.37
CA VAL A 348 -0.64 10.23 -15.55
C VAL A 348 -0.71 9.03 -16.50
N GLY A 349 0.35 8.80 -17.28
CA GLY A 349 0.44 7.71 -18.26
C GLY A 349 -0.42 7.93 -19.50
N SER A 350 -0.84 9.17 -19.79
CA SER A 350 -1.68 9.49 -20.94
C SER A 350 -1.51 10.94 -21.39
N VAL A 351 -1.58 11.16 -22.70
CA VAL A 351 -1.64 12.48 -23.32
C VAL A 351 -2.65 12.48 -24.46
N ASN A 352 -3.43 13.55 -24.56
CA ASN A 352 -4.31 13.80 -25.70
C ASN A 352 -4.20 15.26 -26.07
N SER A 353 -3.24 15.58 -26.93
CA SER A 353 -2.96 16.91 -27.44
C SER A 353 -2.82 16.88 -28.97
N ASP A 354 -2.71 18.06 -29.56
CA ASP A 354 -2.30 18.25 -30.96
C ASP A 354 -0.86 17.77 -31.22
N LYS A 355 0.00 17.75 -30.18
CA LYS A 355 1.40 17.32 -30.25
C LYS A 355 1.59 15.82 -30.09
N GLY A 356 0.63 15.12 -29.46
CA GLY A 356 0.72 13.70 -29.22
C GLY A 356 -0.56 13.10 -28.64
N LYS A 357 -0.88 11.88 -29.08
CA LYS A 357 -2.00 11.08 -28.54
C LYS A 357 -1.48 9.72 -28.13
N VAL A 358 -1.29 9.54 -26.84
CA VAL A 358 -0.76 8.29 -26.27
C VAL A 358 -1.54 7.95 -25.03
N ARG A 359 -1.87 6.67 -24.85
CA ARG A 359 -2.54 6.16 -23.66
C ARG A 359 -1.80 4.92 -23.18
N ARG A 360 -1.43 4.88 -21.90
CA ARG A 360 -0.67 3.78 -21.27
C ARG A 360 0.73 3.58 -21.89
N GLY A 361 1.41 4.69 -22.22
CA GLY A 361 2.61 4.68 -23.07
C GLY A 361 3.97 4.77 -22.37
N VAL A 362 4.05 4.95 -21.05
CA VAL A 362 5.32 4.98 -20.32
C VAL A 362 5.23 4.06 -19.11
N LYS A 363 6.16 3.10 -19.02
CA LYS A 363 6.20 2.13 -17.92
C LYS A 363 6.91 2.65 -16.67
N ASP A 364 7.66 3.76 -16.75
CA ASP A 364 8.61 4.14 -15.70
C ASP A 364 8.72 5.67 -15.54
N SER A 365 7.63 6.34 -15.13
CA SER A 365 7.68 7.73 -14.66
C SER A 365 7.21 7.79 -13.22
N SER A 366 8.11 8.10 -12.28
CA SER A 366 7.72 8.26 -10.87
C SER A 366 7.18 9.66 -10.59
N GLY A 367 6.34 9.79 -9.56
CA GLY A 367 5.90 11.11 -9.08
C GLY A 367 7.09 11.97 -8.61
N GLU A 368 8.14 11.35 -8.09
CA GLU A 368 9.36 12.05 -7.67
C GLU A 368 10.10 12.69 -8.86
N GLU A 369 10.15 12.00 -10.00
CA GLU A 369 10.76 12.55 -11.22
C GLU A 369 10.00 13.79 -11.73
N LEU A 370 8.66 13.75 -11.70
CA LEU A 370 7.82 14.90 -12.03
C LEU A 370 8.10 16.07 -11.05
N ILE A 371 8.07 15.81 -9.75
CA ILE A 371 8.32 16.83 -8.71
C ILE A 371 9.70 17.46 -8.90
N ASN A 372 10.73 16.65 -9.12
CA ASN A 372 12.09 17.14 -9.34
C ASN A 372 12.20 17.97 -10.61
N ASN A 373 11.50 17.59 -11.69
CA ASN A 373 11.47 18.38 -12.92
C ASN A 373 10.77 19.73 -12.71
N ILE A 374 9.59 19.73 -12.08
CA ILE A 374 8.87 20.98 -11.73
C ILE A 374 9.77 21.88 -10.87
N LYS A 375 10.39 21.36 -9.81
CA LYS A 375 11.30 22.14 -8.96
C LYS A 375 12.46 22.76 -9.73
N LYS A 376 13.04 22.04 -10.71
CA LYS A 376 14.11 22.58 -11.58
C LYS A 376 13.62 23.74 -12.44
N ILE A 377 12.40 23.65 -12.97
CA ILE A 377 11.80 24.69 -13.80
C ILE A 377 11.50 25.93 -12.96
N LEU A 378 10.91 25.74 -11.78
CA LEU A 378 10.57 26.83 -10.87
C LEU A 378 11.80 27.53 -10.27
N LYS A 379 12.94 26.83 -10.13
CA LYS A 379 14.16 27.38 -9.51
C LYS A 379 14.64 28.67 -10.18
N ASN A 380 14.44 28.82 -11.49
CA ASN A 380 14.96 29.95 -12.28
C ASN A 380 13.99 31.13 -12.34
N LEU A 381 12.86 31.08 -11.64
CA LEU A 381 11.84 32.14 -11.63
C LEU A 381 11.95 33.01 -10.39
N GLU A 382 11.46 34.24 -10.49
CA GLU A 382 11.38 35.15 -9.34
C GLU A 382 10.48 34.59 -8.24
N ASP A 383 10.80 34.93 -6.99
CA ASP A 383 10.00 34.52 -5.85
C ASP A 383 8.65 35.25 -5.84
N SER A 384 7.58 34.47 -5.79
CA SER A 384 6.20 34.94 -5.78
C SER A 384 5.36 34.05 -4.86
N LYS A 385 4.19 34.54 -4.44
CA LYS A 385 3.27 33.75 -3.61
C LYS A 385 2.81 32.50 -4.35
N GLU A 386 2.62 32.61 -5.66
CA GLU A 386 2.21 31.53 -6.56
C GLU A 386 3.32 30.49 -6.78
N LYS A 387 4.60 30.88 -6.74
CA LYS A 387 5.72 29.94 -6.76
C LYS A 387 5.90 29.20 -5.44
N ALA A 388 5.57 29.86 -4.33
CA ALA A 388 5.70 29.31 -2.99
C ALA A 388 4.56 28.32 -2.64
N TYR A 389 3.36 28.57 -3.18
CA TYR A 389 2.22 27.64 -3.15
C TYR A 389 2.54 26.36 -3.94
#